data_AF-A0A7M7GDK3-F1
#
_entry.id   AF-A0A7M7GDK3-F1
#
_cell.length_a   1.000
_cell.length_b   1.000
_cell.length_c   1.000
_cell.angle_alpha   90.00
_cell.angle_beta   90.00
_cell.angle_gamma   90.00
#
_symmetry.space_group_name_H-M   'P 1'
#
loop_
_entity.id
_entity.type
_entity.pdbx_description
1 polymer ?
#
loop_
_entity_poly.entity_id
_entity_poly.type
_entity_poly.pdbx_seq_one_letter_code
_entity_poly.pdbx_strand_id
1 'polypeptide(L)'
;MIVSEGLSRRALRGIIAEAFESTSSLRMEFCAREYLVESFHSPGLNDNDTTGVRKETMLTDMDQLPSIKLGDFTLEFELGNPSVEIQEVAKKELRETPDIVKQGVTELRELLKAEPDLKCPLENDAWLVRFLRPCKYYPDSALKLVRNYYSFKQKHSNVYESLKPSNEGNIFAHNILTVLPNRDQHGRRILIIELGKKWKHNEVTLDEVFKGCVLYLEAAMLEPTSQIAGAIVIFDMDGLSLQQTMQFTPPFAKRIVDWLQDAVPLRIKNIHIVNQPYIFNMVFALFKPFLREKLKSRIIFHGKDRKSLHKYISPKSLPECYGGNLQIPRVTGKQWLELLMMCDKEFDAINSYGYPKK
;
A
#
# COMPACT_ATOMS: atom_id res chain seq x y z
N MET A 1 -45.36 -8.26 32.91
CA MET A 1 -45.79 -6.85 32.75
C MET A 1 -44.70 -5.99 33.35
N ILE A 2 -43.72 -5.44 32.60
CA ILE A 2 -43.83 -4.36 31.58
C ILE A 2 -44.36 -3.08 32.28
N VAL A 3 -43.71 -1.91 32.33
CA VAL A 3 -42.72 -1.23 31.46
C VAL A 3 -41.83 -0.29 32.32
N SER A 4 -40.60 -0.05 31.85
CA SER A 4 -39.69 1.04 32.19
C SER A 4 -39.87 2.28 31.31
N GLU A 5 -39.88 3.49 31.85
CA GLU A 5 -39.62 4.76 31.11
C GLU A 5 -38.95 5.75 32.10
N GLY A 6 -37.97 6.59 31.75
CA GLY A 6 -37.26 6.84 30.51
C GLY A 6 -36.19 7.91 30.77
N LEU A 7 -34.94 7.66 30.40
CA LEU A 7 -33.90 8.70 30.35
C LEU A 7 -34.01 9.48 29.03
N SER A 8 -34.15 10.80 29.16
CA SER A 8 -34.37 11.75 28.07
C SER A 8 -33.19 11.81 27.09
N ARG A 9 -33.51 11.83 25.78
CA ARG A 9 -32.59 11.95 24.62
C ARG A 9 -31.73 13.23 24.59
N ARG A 10 -31.85 14.13 25.58
CA ARG A 10 -30.96 15.29 25.75
C ARG A 10 -29.67 14.98 26.51
N ALA A 11 -29.63 13.94 27.35
CA ALA A 11 -28.44 13.61 28.15
C ALA A 11 -27.31 12.92 27.35
N LEU A 12 -27.64 12.21 26.26
CA LEU A 12 -26.63 11.54 25.41
C LEU A 12 -25.95 12.45 24.37
N ARG A 13 -26.44 13.68 24.16
CA ARG A 13 -25.81 14.62 23.20
C ARG A 13 -24.71 15.48 23.81
N GLY A 14 -24.62 15.57 25.15
CA GLY A 14 -23.57 16.32 25.84
C GLY A 14 -22.24 15.56 25.99
N ILE A 15 -22.28 14.24 26.13
CA ILE A 15 -21.08 13.44 26.46
C ILE A 15 -20.25 13.05 25.21
N ILE A 16 -20.83 13.16 24.00
CA ILE A 16 -20.13 12.86 22.75
C ILE A 16 -19.45 14.10 22.15
N ALA A 17 -19.79 15.31 22.61
CA ALA A 17 -19.22 16.56 22.11
C ALA A 17 -17.90 16.98 22.79
N GLU A 18 -17.60 16.51 24.01
CA GLU A 18 -16.38 16.89 24.74
C GLU A 18 -15.18 15.94 24.53
N ALA A 19 -15.34 14.83 23.81
CA ALA A 19 -14.24 13.91 23.49
C ALA A 19 -13.51 14.23 22.16
N PHE A 20 -13.90 15.29 21.47
CA PHE A 20 -13.35 15.66 20.15
C PHE A 20 -12.55 16.98 20.12
N GLU A 21 -12.40 17.68 21.26
CA GLU A 21 -11.69 18.98 21.31
C GLU A 21 -10.40 19.00 22.15
N SER A 22 -9.98 17.89 22.77
CA SER A 22 -8.69 17.85 23.50
C SER A 22 -7.74 16.80 22.95
N THR A 23 -7.21 17.01 21.75
CA THR A 23 -5.82 16.63 21.38
C THR A 23 -5.53 17.15 19.98
N SER A 24 -4.35 17.73 19.81
CA SER A 24 -3.75 18.25 18.57
C SER A 24 -4.03 19.71 18.16
N SER A 25 -4.08 20.62 19.13
CA SER A 25 -3.37 21.90 18.97
C SER A 25 -1.87 21.64 19.14
N LEU A 26 -1.12 21.46 18.06
CA LEU A 26 0.32 21.78 17.94
C LEU A 26 0.84 21.31 16.57
N ARG A 27 1.36 22.29 15.81
CA ARG A 27 2.03 22.22 14.50
C ARG A 27 1.13 22.28 13.25
N MET A 28 0.57 23.46 13.03
CA MET A 28 0.40 24.03 11.69
C MET A 28 0.93 25.45 11.74
N GLU A 29 2.22 25.63 11.43
CA GLU A 29 2.82 26.93 11.20
C GLU A 29 3.88 26.79 10.10
N PHE A 30 3.78 27.67 9.09
CA PHE A 30 4.66 27.86 7.91
C PHE A 30 4.53 26.82 6.77
N CYS A 31 4.39 27.20 5.49
CA CYS A 31 4.54 28.50 4.83
C CYS A 31 3.71 28.51 3.54
N ALA A 32 2.84 29.51 3.38
CA ALA A 32 2.29 29.86 2.07
C ALA A 32 3.37 30.65 1.32
N ARG A 33 3.83 30.13 0.19
CA ARG A 33 4.53 30.93 -0.81
C ARG A 33 3.93 30.60 -2.16
N GLU A 34 3.40 31.64 -2.79
CA GLU A 34 2.95 31.64 -4.18
C GLU A 34 4.05 31.09 -5.08
N TYR A 35 3.71 30.18 -5.98
CA TYR A 35 4.57 29.80 -7.09
C TYR A 35 3.89 30.20 -8.39
N LEU A 36 4.51 31.19 -9.04
CA LEU A 36 4.36 31.48 -10.45
C LEU A 36 4.67 30.23 -11.28
N VAL A 37 3.88 30.04 -12.33
CA VAL A 37 4.04 28.99 -13.32
C VAL A 37 5.24 29.36 -14.19
N GLU A 38 6.38 28.71 -13.97
CA GLU A 38 7.45 28.62 -14.97
C GLU A 38 7.55 27.16 -15.44
N SER A 39 7.36 26.99 -16.74
CA SER A 39 7.51 25.77 -17.50
C SER A 39 8.97 25.32 -17.48
N PHE A 40 9.30 24.30 -16.70
CA PHE A 40 10.63 23.66 -16.71
C PHE A 40 10.68 22.52 -17.72
N HIS A 41 11.45 22.74 -18.78
CA HIS A 41 12.06 21.71 -19.60
C HIS A 41 13.18 21.06 -18.76
N SER A 42 13.13 19.75 -18.53
CA SER A 42 14.20 19.04 -17.82
C SER A 42 15.47 18.96 -18.69
N PRO A 43 16.64 19.46 -18.25
CA PRO A 43 17.91 19.17 -18.90
C PRO A 43 18.41 17.79 -18.47
N GLY A 44 19.00 17.06 -19.42
CA GLY A 44 19.40 15.65 -19.30
C GLY A 44 20.30 15.35 -18.10
N LEU A 45 19.96 14.28 -17.38
CA LEU A 45 20.79 13.67 -16.35
C LEU A 45 21.71 12.63 -17.00
N ASN A 46 23.00 12.70 -16.68
CA ASN A 46 24.04 11.79 -17.14
C ASN A 46 23.75 10.32 -16.74
N ASP A 47 23.78 9.42 -17.73
CA ASP A 47 23.36 8.01 -17.67
C ASP A 47 24.32 7.04 -16.94
N ASN A 48 25.36 7.50 -16.23
CA ASN A 48 26.47 6.61 -15.83
C ASN A 48 26.50 6.12 -14.37
N ASP A 49 25.48 6.40 -13.53
CA ASP A 49 25.45 5.92 -12.14
C ASP A 49 24.16 5.16 -11.75
N THR A 50 23.22 5.03 -12.69
CA THR A 50 21.92 4.38 -12.42
C THR A 50 21.91 2.87 -12.65
N THR A 51 22.91 2.29 -13.32
CA THR A 51 22.93 0.86 -13.67
C THR A 51 23.30 -0.04 -12.49
N GLY A 52 24.12 0.44 -11.54
CA GLY A 52 24.50 -0.30 -10.33
C GLY A 52 23.35 -0.45 -9.33
N VAL A 53 22.69 0.67 -8.98
CA VAL A 53 21.55 0.71 -8.03
C VAL A 53 20.36 -0.15 -8.52
N ARG A 54 20.16 -0.23 -9.84
CA ARG A 54 19.09 -1.02 -10.46
C ARG A 54 19.26 -2.53 -10.30
N LYS A 55 20.50 -3.04 -10.27
CA LYS A 55 20.79 -4.48 -10.13
C LYS A 55 20.66 -4.99 -8.70
N GLU A 56 20.95 -4.16 -7.71
CA GLU A 56 20.92 -4.59 -6.30
C GLU A 56 19.49 -4.74 -5.75
N THR A 57 18.52 -4.09 -6.39
CA THR A 57 17.15 -4.04 -5.86
C THR A 57 16.38 -5.34 -6.08
N MET A 58 16.59 -6.10 -7.15
CA MET A 58 15.84 -7.34 -7.45
C MET A 58 16.48 -8.57 -6.80
N LEU A 59 15.72 -9.65 -6.62
CA LEU A 59 16.23 -10.96 -6.20
C LEU A 59 16.73 -11.79 -7.38
N THR A 60 16.31 -11.42 -8.59
CA THR A 60 16.71 -12.05 -9.84
C THR A 60 17.51 -11.10 -10.72
N ASP A 61 18.47 -11.64 -11.46
CA ASP A 61 19.16 -10.88 -12.50
C ASP A 61 18.18 -10.60 -13.65
N MET A 62 17.95 -9.32 -13.95
CA MET A 62 17.21 -8.89 -15.13
C MET A 62 18.08 -8.03 -16.03
N ASP A 63 18.18 -8.44 -17.29
CA ASP A 63 18.98 -7.75 -18.31
C ASP A 63 18.39 -6.35 -18.64
N GLN A 64 17.07 -6.22 -18.58
CA GLN A 64 16.34 -4.98 -18.83
C GLN A 64 15.19 -4.83 -17.84
N LEU A 65 14.94 -3.60 -17.39
CA LEU A 65 13.81 -3.32 -16.53
C LEU A 65 12.50 -3.38 -17.31
N PRO A 66 11.45 -4.02 -16.77
CA PRO A 66 10.12 -4.05 -17.37
C PRO A 66 9.60 -2.64 -17.62
N SER A 67 9.19 -2.39 -18.86
CA SER A 67 8.53 -1.16 -19.25
C SER A 67 7.54 -1.41 -20.39
N ILE A 68 6.48 -0.61 -20.45
CA ILE A 68 5.47 -0.63 -21.51
C ILE A 68 5.24 0.80 -22.00
N LYS A 69 5.28 1.00 -23.32
CA LYS A 69 4.93 2.30 -23.94
C LYS A 69 3.43 2.43 -24.16
N LEU A 70 2.85 3.49 -23.62
CA LEU A 70 1.44 3.86 -23.68
C LEU A 70 1.29 5.24 -24.34
N GLY A 71 1.46 5.29 -25.66
CA GLY A 71 1.61 6.55 -26.39
C GLY A 71 2.91 7.24 -25.98
N ASP A 72 2.83 8.49 -25.52
CA ASP A 72 3.98 9.27 -25.02
C ASP A 72 4.34 8.96 -23.57
N PHE A 73 3.53 8.15 -22.88
CA PHE A 73 3.77 7.76 -21.49
C PHE A 73 4.44 6.39 -21.42
N THR A 74 5.51 6.25 -20.63
CA THR A 74 6.14 4.95 -20.35
C THR A 74 5.73 4.49 -18.96
N LEU A 75 5.11 3.31 -18.88
CA LEU A 75 4.83 2.63 -17.62
C LEU A 75 6.02 1.74 -17.26
N GLU A 76 6.67 2.01 -16.12
CA GLU A 76 7.82 1.24 -15.63
C GLU A 76 7.92 1.31 -14.10
N PHE A 77 8.76 0.44 -13.52
CA PHE A 77 9.07 0.49 -12.09
C PHE A 77 10.07 1.61 -11.78
N GLU A 78 9.81 2.35 -10.71
CA GLU A 78 10.69 3.42 -10.26
C GLU A 78 11.76 2.89 -9.30
N LEU A 79 12.76 2.19 -9.86
CA LEU A 79 13.86 1.58 -9.09
C LEU A 79 15.06 2.52 -8.88
N GLY A 80 15.00 3.75 -9.41
CA GLY A 80 16.05 4.75 -9.26
C GLY A 80 16.17 5.28 -7.82
N ASN A 81 17.23 6.05 -7.60
CA ASN A 81 17.42 6.75 -6.33
C ASN A 81 16.23 7.69 -6.04
N PRO A 82 15.72 7.73 -4.79
CA PRO A 82 14.69 8.70 -4.42
C PRO A 82 15.16 10.13 -4.63
N SER A 83 14.23 11.07 -4.89
CA SER A 83 14.56 12.50 -4.98
C SER A 83 15.10 13.04 -3.66
N VAL A 84 15.76 14.21 -3.69
CA VAL A 84 16.33 14.86 -2.50
C VAL A 84 15.25 15.09 -1.42
N GLU A 85 14.05 15.48 -1.84
CA GLU A 85 12.92 15.70 -0.93
C GLU A 85 12.51 14.39 -0.23
N ILE A 86 12.50 13.28 -0.96
CA ILE A 86 12.16 11.95 -0.41
C ILE A 86 13.30 11.43 0.49
N GLN A 87 14.56 11.68 0.16
CA GLN A 87 15.68 11.35 1.03
C GLN A 87 15.63 12.13 2.36
N GLU A 88 15.21 13.41 2.32
CA GLU A 88 14.98 14.19 3.53
C GLU A 88 13.82 13.64 4.38
N VAL A 89 12.76 13.13 3.74
CA VAL A 89 11.70 12.40 4.45
C VAL A 89 12.25 11.12 5.09
N ALA A 90 13.09 10.35 4.40
CA ALA A 90 13.72 9.15 4.93
C ALA A 90 14.56 9.46 6.19
N LYS A 91 15.40 10.50 6.10
CA LYS A 91 16.21 10.97 7.23
C LYS A 91 15.35 11.39 8.43
N LYS A 92 14.32 12.20 8.21
CA LYS A 92 13.47 12.77 9.28
C LYS A 92 12.51 11.76 9.89
N GLU A 93 11.84 10.94 9.08
CA GLU A 93 10.80 10.03 9.55
C GLU A 93 11.32 8.64 9.91
N LEU A 94 12.38 8.18 9.24
CA LEU A 94 12.91 6.81 9.32
C LEU A 94 14.29 6.73 9.96
N ARG A 95 14.94 7.86 10.23
CA ARG A 95 16.32 7.94 10.74
C ARG A 95 17.34 7.40 9.73
N GLU A 96 17.00 7.44 8.44
CA GLU A 96 17.85 6.89 7.38
C GLU A 96 19.07 7.80 7.16
N THR A 97 20.21 7.40 7.74
CA THR A 97 21.53 8.02 7.55
C THR A 97 22.53 6.91 7.19
N PRO A 98 23.66 7.21 6.51
CA PRO A 98 24.60 6.17 6.07
C PRO A 98 25.05 5.22 7.19
N ASP A 99 25.36 5.75 8.38
CA ASP A 99 25.78 4.96 9.53
C ASP A 99 24.66 4.06 10.06
N ILE A 100 23.45 4.59 10.18
CA ILE A 100 22.27 3.83 10.64
C ILE A 100 21.88 2.75 9.65
N VAL A 101 21.99 3.03 8.33
CA VAL A 101 21.73 2.03 7.29
C VAL A 101 22.73 0.88 7.41
N LYS A 102 24.02 1.20 7.46
CA LYS A 102 25.09 0.19 7.58
C LYS A 102 24.90 -0.67 8.84
N GLN A 103 24.69 -0.04 9.99
CA GLN A 103 24.46 -0.75 11.25
C GLN A 103 23.21 -1.62 11.19
N GLY A 104 22.08 -1.05 10.76
CA GLY A 104 20.80 -1.76 10.75
C GLY A 104 20.79 -2.96 9.81
N VAL A 105 21.44 -2.85 8.66
CA VAL A 105 21.62 -3.94 7.70
C VAL A 105 22.51 -5.04 8.27
N THR A 106 23.67 -4.69 8.85
CA THR A 106 24.56 -5.67 9.50
C THR A 106 23.85 -6.41 10.62
N GLU A 107 23.19 -5.68 11.53
CA GLU A 107 22.55 -6.28 12.70
C GLU A 107 21.34 -7.14 12.32
N LEU A 108 20.48 -6.68 11.40
CA LEU A 108 19.36 -7.49 10.93
C LEU A 108 19.85 -8.78 10.23
N ARG A 109 20.93 -8.70 9.46
CA ARG A 109 21.51 -9.89 8.81
C ARG A 109 21.97 -10.92 9.83
N GLU A 110 22.69 -10.50 10.88
CA GLU A 110 23.13 -11.40 11.95
C GLU A 110 21.95 -12.00 12.73
N LEU A 111 20.92 -11.19 13.02
CA LEU A 111 19.69 -11.69 13.63
C LEU A 111 19.00 -12.75 12.75
N LEU A 112 18.91 -12.52 11.44
CA LEU A 112 18.28 -13.46 10.51
C LEU A 112 19.11 -14.75 10.31
N LYS A 113 20.45 -14.68 10.38
CA LYS A 113 21.29 -15.89 10.39
C LYS A 113 21.03 -16.79 11.60
N ALA A 114 20.65 -16.17 12.73
CA ALA A 114 20.31 -16.89 13.95
C ALA A 114 18.86 -17.41 13.96
N GLU A 115 18.03 -17.09 12.94
CA GLU A 115 16.66 -17.59 12.85
C GLU A 115 16.64 -19.04 12.33
N PRO A 116 16.20 -20.01 13.14
CA PRO A 116 16.11 -21.40 12.70
C PRO A 116 15.05 -21.53 11.59
N ASP A 117 15.36 -22.36 10.61
CA ASP A 117 14.47 -22.78 9.51
C ASP A 117 13.98 -21.65 8.57
N LEU A 118 14.39 -20.40 8.77
CA LEU A 118 13.97 -19.30 7.91
C LEU A 118 14.93 -19.13 6.72
N LYS A 119 14.49 -19.48 5.52
CA LYS A 119 15.21 -19.14 4.29
C LYS A 119 14.88 -17.71 3.85
N CYS A 120 15.87 -16.82 3.80
CA CYS A 120 15.72 -15.45 3.31
C CYS A 120 16.95 -14.99 2.48
N PRO A 121 16.85 -13.96 1.63
CA PRO A 121 17.97 -13.48 0.81
C PRO A 121 18.93 -12.60 1.62
N LEU A 122 19.69 -13.23 2.53
CA LEU A 122 20.60 -12.57 3.49
C LEU A 122 21.67 -11.67 2.84
N GLU A 123 22.11 -12.04 1.63
CA GLU A 123 23.17 -11.33 0.90
C GLU A 123 22.62 -10.17 0.06
N ASN A 124 21.30 -9.90 0.08
CA ASN A 124 20.69 -8.80 -0.64
C ASN A 124 20.33 -7.65 0.32
N ASP A 125 21.17 -6.63 0.36
CA ASP A 125 21.02 -5.47 1.25
C ASP A 125 19.75 -4.68 0.94
N ALA A 126 19.40 -4.54 -0.34
CA ALA A 126 18.19 -3.84 -0.75
C ALA A 126 16.93 -4.54 -0.22
N TRP A 127 16.92 -5.87 -0.19
CA TRP A 127 15.84 -6.66 0.42
C TRP A 127 15.76 -6.43 1.92
N LEU A 128 16.88 -6.43 2.64
CA LEU A 128 16.92 -6.14 4.08
C LEU A 128 16.37 -4.73 4.38
N VAL A 129 16.73 -3.76 3.55
CA VAL A 129 16.26 -2.36 3.66
C VAL A 129 14.73 -2.26 3.55
N ARG A 130 14.06 -3.09 2.74
CA ARG A 130 12.58 -3.11 2.64
C ARG A 130 11.90 -3.36 3.99
N PHE A 131 12.53 -4.15 4.87
CA PHE A 131 12.02 -4.45 6.21
C PHE A 131 12.51 -3.44 7.27
N LEU A 132 13.70 -2.87 7.09
CA LEU A 132 14.26 -1.85 7.99
C LEU A 132 13.52 -0.51 7.90
N ARG A 133 13.19 -0.04 6.68
CA ARG A 133 12.52 1.25 6.45
C ARG A 133 11.19 1.40 7.22
N PRO A 134 10.21 0.49 7.12
CA PRO A 134 8.96 0.61 7.88
C PRO A 134 9.19 0.53 9.40
N CYS A 135 10.31 -0.07 9.82
CA CYS A 135 10.74 -0.20 11.21
C CYS A 135 11.74 0.88 11.66
N LYS A 136 11.95 1.95 10.87
CA LYS A 136 12.85 3.08 11.19
C LYS A 136 14.27 2.63 11.58
N TYR A 137 14.76 1.61 10.88
CA TYR A 137 16.06 0.98 11.09
C TYR A 137 16.28 0.42 12.51
N TYR A 138 15.23 -0.04 13.19
CA TYR A 138 15.36 -0.85 14.40
C TYR A 138 15.41 -2.35 14.04
N PRO A 139 16.56 -3.03 14.20
CA PRO A 139 16.75 -4.40 13.70
C PRO A 139 15.79 -5.43 14.33
N ASP A 140 15.57 -5.41 15.64
CA ASP A 140 14.60 -6.31 16.29
C ASP A 140 13.16 -6.14 15.75
N SER A 141 12.78 -4.90 15.48
CA SER A 141 11.46 -4.60 14.90
C SER A 141 11.36 -5.11 13.47
N ALA A 142 12.44 -5.00 12.69
CA ALA A 142 12.51 -5.54 11.33
C ALA A 142 12.51 -7.07 11.33
N LEU A 143 13.24 -7.72 12.24
CA LEU A 143 13.23 -9.16 12.45
C LEU A 143 11.81 -9.67 12.73
N LYS A 144 11.10 -9.02 13.66
CA LYS A 144 9.69 -9.34 13.96
C LYS A 144 8.80 -9.21 12.72
N LEU A 145 9.00 -8.17 11.92
CA LEU A 145 8.24 -7.96 10.68
C LEU A 145 8.54 -9.05 9.64
N VAL A 146 9.81 -9.45 9.47
CA VAL A 146 10.21 -10.56 8.59
C VAL A 146 9.56 -11.87 9.03
N ARG A 147 9.61 -12.20 10.33
CA ARG A 147 8.96 -13.38 10.91
C ARG A 147 7.46 -13.38 10.63
N ASN A 148 6.79 -12.24 10.84
CA ASN A 148 5.36 -12.11 10.59
C ASN A 148 5.02 -12.24 9.10
N TYR A 149 5.80 -11.61 8.21
CA TYR A 149 5.62 -11.70 6.77
C TYR A 149 5.64 -13.16 6.29
N TYR A 150 6.70 -13.91 6.63
CA TYR A 150 6.81 -15.31 6.21
C TYR A 150 5.85 -16.25 6.95
N SER A 151 5.57 -16.01 8.23
CA SER A 151 4.56 -16.79 8.97
C SER A 151 3.16 -16.58 8.38
N PHE A 152 2.85 -15.36 7.91
CA PHE A 152 1.60 -15.06 7.24
C PHE A 152 1.50 -15.82 5.91
N LYS A 153 2.56 -15.81 5.09
CA LYS A 153 2.64 -16.60 3.84
C LYS A 153 2.44 -18.10 4.10
N GLN A 154 3.13 -18.66 5.10
CA GLN A 154 3.01 -20.08 5.47
C GLN A 154 1.59 -20.43 5.92
N LYS A 155 0.99 -19.62 6.81
CA LYS A 155 -0.36 -19.84 7.33
C LYS A 155 -1.45 -19.74 6.25
N HIS A 156 -1.23 -18.90 5.25
CA HIS A 156 -2.17 -18.64 4.16
C HIS A 156 -1.66 -19.18 2.82
N SER A 157 -1.00 -20.33 2.85
CA SER A 157 -0.38 -20.98 1.67
C SER A 157 -1.37 -21.19 0.54
N ASN A 158 -2.66 -21.44 0.84
CA ASN A 158 -3.72 -21.56 -0.15
C ASN A 158 -3.89 -20.32 -1.07
N VAL A 159 -3.38 -19.16 -0.64
CA VAL A 159 -3.36 -17.92 -1.41
C VAL A 159 -2.00 -17.64 -2.02
N TYR A 160 -0.91 -17.92 -1.29
CA TYR A 160 0.45 -17.56 -1.68
C TYR A 160 1.18 -18.60 -2.51
N GLU A 161 0.75 -19.86 -2.47
CA GLU A 161 1.37 -20.93 -3.25
C GLU A 161 1.22 -20.65 -4.75
N SER A 162 2.35 -20.61 -5.45
CA SER A 162 2.41 -20.28 -6.89
C SER A 162 1.82 -18.90 -7.24
N LEU A 163 1.73 -17.98 -6.28
CA LEU A 163 1.18 -16.65 -6.51
C LEU A 163 2.14 -15.81 -7.36
N LYS A 164 1.79 -15.63 -8.63
CA LYS A 164 2.52 -14.78 -9.57
C LYS A 164 1.59 -14.17 -10.61
N PRO A 165 1.98 -13.07 -11.28
CA PRO A 165 1.12 -12.35 -12.21
C PRO A 165 0.50 -13.23 -13.30
N SER A 166 1.28 -14.09 -13.97
CA SER A 166 0.76 -14.97 -15.03
C SER A 166 -0.37 -15.92 -14.59
N ASN A 167 -0.43 -16.25 -13.30
CA ASN A 167 -1.47 -17.13 -12.74
C ASN A 167 -2.75 -16.38 -12.34
N GLU A 168 -2.71 -15.04 -12.29
CA GLU A 168 -3.77 -14.23 -11.70
C GLU A 168 -4.44 -13.29 -12.72
N GLY A 169 -4.44 -13.66 -14.01
CA GLY A 169 -4.95 -12.80 -15.09
C GLY A 169 -6.40 -12.34 -14.93
N ASN A 170 -7.24 -13.10 -14.22
CA ASN A 170 -8.67 -12.79 -14.03
C ASN A 170 -8.88 -11.45 -13.30
N ILE A 171 -8.24 -11.24 -12.13
CA ILE A 171 -8.42 -10.01 -11.34
C ILE A 171 -8.02 -8.75 -12.14
N PHE A 172 -6.99 -8.85 -12.98
CA PHE A 172 -6.53 -7.76 -13.84
C PHE A 172 -7.45 -7.53 -15.04
N ALA A 173 -8.02 -8.59 -15.64
CA ALA A 173 -8.99 -8.47 -16.72
C ALA A 173 -10.24 -7.69 -16.30
N HIS A 174 -10.65 -7.83 -15.04
CA HIS A 174 -11.81 -7.13 -14.47
C HIS A 174 -11.56 -5.66 -14.09
N ASN A 175 -10.31 -5.18 -14.13
CA ASN A 175 -9.97 -3.78 -13.84
C ASN A 175 -10.54 -3.26 -12.49
N ILE A 176 -10.56 -4.12 -11.47
CA ILE A 176 -11.02 -3.81 -10.11
C ILE A 176 -9.91 -3.12 -9.31
N LEU A 177 -8.66 -3.48 -9.59
CA LEU A 177 -7.47 -2.93 -8.96
C LEU A 177 -6.71 -2.08 -9.96
N THR A 178 -6.35 -0.85 -9.58
CA THR A 178 -5.56 0.04 -10.42
C THR A 178 -4.55 0.78 -9.56
N VAL A 179 -3.26 0.57 -9.84
CA VAL A 179 -2.22 1.47 -9.34
C VAL A 179 -2.15 2.66 -10.29
N LEU A 180 -2.21 3.87 -9.74
CA LEU A 180 -2.00 5.07 -10.56
C LEU A 180 -0.51 5.20 -10.90
N PRO A 181 -0.16 5.55 -12.16
CA PRO A 181 1.23 5.67 -12.55
C PRO A 181 1.94 6.82 -11.84
N ASN A 182 1.22 7.91 -11.55
CA ASN A 182 1.73 9.00 -10.73
C ASN A 182 1.68 8.66 -9.23
N ARG A 183 2.48 9.41 -8.48
CA ARG A 183 2.39 9.48 -7.02
C ARG A 183 1.48 10.63 -6.59
N ASP A 184 1.12 10.64 -5.33
CA ASP A 184 0.48 11.80 -4.72
C ASP A 184 1.50 12.91 -4.41
N GLN A 185 1.03 14.03 -3.84
CA GLN A 185 1.87 15.18 -3.49
C GLN A 185 2.94 14.91 -2.43
N HIS A 186 2.94 13.73 -1.81
CA HIS A 186 3.92 13.29 -0.82
C HIS A 186 4.78 12.12 -1.32
N GLY A 187 4.74 11.79 -2.62
CA GLY A 187 5.50 10.68 -3.20
C GLY A 187 4.90 9.30 -2.92
N ARG A 188 3.66 9.22 -2.42
CA ARG A 188 3.02 7.96 -2.06
C ARG A 188 2.42 7.29 -3.29
N ARG A 189 2.56 5.97 -3.39
CA ARG A 189 1.87 5.19 -4.43
C ARG A 189 0.38 5.13 -4.14
N ILE A 190 -0.46 5.22 -5.17
CA ILE A 190 -1.92 5.26 -5.04
C ILE A 190 -2.50 3.98 -5.63
N LEU A 191 -3.09 3.13 -4.78
CA LEU A 191 -3.86 1.97 -5.20
C LEU A 191 -5.35 2.29 -5.11
N ILE A 192 -6.09 2.07 -6.19
CA ILE A 192 -7.54 2.18 -6.23
C ILE A 192 -8.14 0.77 -6.33
N ILE A 193 -9.13 0.49 -5.49
CA ILE A 193 -9.84 -0.78 -5.40
C ILE A 193 -11.34 -0.49 -5.55
N GLU A 194 -11.92 -0.89 -6.67
CA GLU A 194 -13.31 -0.61 -7.05
C GLU A 194 -14.23 -1.81 -6.72
N LEU A 195 -14.66 -1.93 -5.46
CA LEU A 195 -15.49 -3.06 -4.96
C LEU A 195 -17.01 -2.80 -5.01
N GLY A 196 -17.43 -1.75 -5.69
CA GLY A 196 -18.83 -1.49 -6.00
C GLY A 196 -19.26 -2.09 -7.33
N LYS A 197 -19.75 -1.26 -8.26
CA LYS A 197 -20.30 -1.65 -9.57
C LYS A 197 -19.38 -2.56 -10.40
N LYS A 198 -18.07 -2.38 -10.32
CA LYS A 198 -17.11 -3.14 -11.13
C LYS A 198 -16.87 -4.56 -10.63
N TRP A 199 -16.99 -4.79 -9.33
CA TRP A 199 -16.66 -6.08 -8.75
C TRP A 199 -17.82 -7.07 -8.91
N LYS A 200 -17.74 -7.95 -9.89
CA LYS A 200 -18.70 -9.03 -10.03
C LYS A 200 -18.27 -10.23 -9.20
N HIS A 201 -18.85 -10.38 -8.00
CA HIS A 201 -18.39 -11.35 -7.01
C HIS A 201 -18.55 -12.83 -7.41
N ASN A 202 -19.37 -13.12 -8.41
CA ASN A 202 -19.55 -14.44 -9.00
C ASN A 202 -18.50 -14.77 -10.08
N GLU A 203 -17.80 -13.75 -10.59
CA GLU A 203 -16.73 -13.88 -11.61
C GLU A 203 -15.33 -13.69 -10.98
N VAL A 204 -15.24 -12.90 -9.89
CA VAL A 204 -14.00 -12.62 -9.16
C VAL A 204 -14.23 -12.73 -7.66
N THR A 205 -13.54 -13.65 -7.01
CA THR A 205 -13.61 -13.87 -5.57
C THR A 205 -12.85 -12.81 -4.77
N LEU A 206 -13.17 -12.65 -3.48
CA LEU A 206 -12.39 -11.79 -2.58
C LEU A 206 -10.94 -12.27 -2.40
N ASP A 207 -10.68 -13.57 -2.57
CA ASP A 207 -9.32 -14.12 -2.52
C ASP A 207 -8.51 -13.69 -3.73
N GLU A 208 -9.09 -13.66 -4.93
CA GLU A 208 -8.44 -13.09 -6.13
C GLU A 208 -8.18 -11.59 -6.00
N VAL A 209 -9.11 -10.82 -5.42
CA VAL A 209 -8.88 -9.40 -5.10
C VAL A 209 -7.68 -9.26 -4.15
N PHE A 210 -7.62 -10.10 -3.11
CA PHE A 210 -6.52 -10.08 -2.15
C PHE A 210 -5.19 -10.45 -2.81
N LYS A 211 -5.15 -11.48 -3.64
CA LYS A 211 -3.97 -11.87 -4.43
C LYS A 211 -3.46 -10.74 -5.32
N GLY A 212 -4.35 -10.05 -6.03
CA GLY A 212 -3.97 -8.88 -6.81
C GLY A 212 -3.37 -7.75 -5.95
N CYS A 213 -3.90 -7.52 -4.75
CA CYS A 213 -3.32 -6.57 -3.80
C CYS A 213 -1.92 -6.99 -3.32
N VAL A 214 -1.71 -8.29 -3.09
CA VAL A 214 -0.38 -8.84 -2.74
C VAL A 214 0.60 -8.65 -3.89
N LEU A 215 0.21 -8.95 -5.14
CA LEU A 215 1.08 -8.76 -6.30
C LEU A 215 1.51 -7.30 -6.47
N TYR A 216 0.58 -6.36 -6.34
CA TYR A 216 0.91 -4.92 -6.37
C TYR A 216 1.75 -4.48 -5.17
N LEU A 217 1.55 -5.07 -3.99
CA LEU A 217 2.38 -4.77 -2.83
C LEU A 217 3.84 -5.19 -3.08
N GLU A 218 4.07 -6.42 -3.51
CA GLU A 218 5.42 -6.93 -3.80
C GLU A 218 6.11 -6.06 -4.85
N ALA A 219 5.38 -5.66 -5.90
CA ALA A 219 5.88 -4.74 -6.90
C ALA A 219 6.21 -3.35 -6.33
N ALA A 220 5.33 -2.77 -5.50
CA ALA A 220 5.57 -1.49 -4.85
C ALA A 220 6.75 -1.52 -3.87
N MET A 221 7.04 -2.67 -3.25
CA MET A 221 8.20 -2.85 -2.38
C MET A 221 9.52 -2.80 -3.13
N LEU A 222 9.54 -2.99 -4.45
CA LEU A 222 10.75 -2.82 -5.25
C LEU A 222 11.16 -1.34 -5.34
N GLU A 223 10.23 -0.41 -5.20
CA GLU A 223 10.50 1.01 -5.45
C GLU A 223 10.99 1.73 -4.18
N PRO A 224 12.22 2.28 -4.16
CA PRO A 224 12.76 2.96 -2.99
C PRO A 224 11.87 4.11 -2.48
N THR A 225 11.30 4.89 -3.40
CA THR A 225 10.36 5.98 -3.05
C THR A 225 9.11 5.45 -2.36
N SER A 226 8.55 4.32 -2.81
CA SER A 226 7.38 3.69 -2.16
C SER A 226 7.74 3.14 -0.78
N GLN A 227 8.93 2.55 -0.59
CA GLN A 227 9.39 2.09 0.71
C GLN A 227 9.48 3.25 1.74
N ILE A 228 9.94 4.42 1.28
CA ILE A 228 10.10 5.62 2.12
C ILE A 228 8.76 6.33 2.34
N ALA A 229 8.12 6.81 1.27
CA ALA A 229 6.91 7.62 1.33
C ALA A 229 5.68 6.79 1.75
N GLY A 230 5.67 5.51 1.40
CA GLY A 230 4.55 4.61 1.62
C GLY A 230 3.52 4.64 0.50
N ALA A 231 2.34 4.13 0.81
CA ALA A 231 1.21 4.06 -0.11
C ALA A 231 -0.08 4.56 0.55
N ILE A 232 -1.02 4.96 -0.29
CA ILE A 232 -2.42 5.19 0.08
C ILE A 232 -3.32 4.28 -0.73
N VAL A 233 -4.44 3.90 -0.14
CA VAL A 233 -5.44 3.04 -0.79
C VAL A 233 -6.76 3.78 -0.86
N ILE A 234 -7.41 3.75 -2.02
CA ILE A 234 -8.77 4.27 -2.21
C ILE A 234 -9.68 3.08 -2.47
N PHE A 235 -10.63 2.83 -1.57
CA PHE A 235 -11.73 1.91 -1.82
C PHE A 235 -12.91 2.69 -2.36
N ASP A 236 -13.25 2.43 -3.62
CA ASP A 236 -14.47 2.92 -4.24
C ASP A 236 -15.58 1.89 -4.08
N MET A 237 -16.58 2.26 -3.30
CA MET A 237 -17.70 1.40 -2.93
C MET A 237 -18.99 1.79 -3.69
N ASP A 238 -18.90 2.59 -4.76
CA ASP A 238 -20.06 3.04 -5.54
C ASP A 238 -20.84 1.86 -6.12
N GLY A 239 -22.09 1.67 -5.67
CA GLY A 239 -22.96 0.56 -6.07
C GLY A 239 -22.65 -0.77 -5.41
N LEU A 240 -21.97 -0.77 -4.26
CA LEU A 240 -21.89 -1.95 -3.39
C LEU A 240 -23.30 -2.47 -3.06
N SER A 241 -23.55 -3.73 -3.37
CA SER A 241 -24.82 -4.42 -3.16
C SER A 241 -24.80 -5.28 -1.89
N LEU A 242 -25.99 -5.73 -1.47
CA LEU A 242 -26.12 -6.70 -0.38
C LEU A 242 -25.46 -8.04 -0.74
N GLN A 243 -25.61 -8.53 -1.97
CA GLN A 243 -25.02 -9.81 -2.40
C GLN A 243 -23.49 -9.81 -2.34
N GLN A 244 -22.87 -8.69 -2.76
CA GLN A 244 -21.44 -8.44 -2.60
C GLN A 244 -21.04 -8.34 -1.12
N THR A 245 -21.83 -7.63 -0.31
CA THR A 245 -21.59 -7.48 1.14
C THR A 245 -21.57 -8.84 1.85
N MET A 246 -22.44 -9.78 1.45
CA MET A 246 -22.51 -11.12 2.03
C MET A 246 -21.30 -12.01 1.73
N GLN A 247 -20.42 -11.61 0.79
CA GLN A 247 -19.17 -12.35 0.53
C GLN A 247 -18.11 -12.08 1.60
N PHE A 248 -18.20 -10.97 2.33
CA PHE A 248 -17.27 -10.65 3.40
C PHE A 248 -17.58 -11.51 4.63
N THR A 249 -16.56 -12.19 5.14
CA THR A 249 -16.67 -13.05 6.32
C THR A 249 -15.74 -12.57 7.44
N PRO A 250 -16.03 -12.86 8.72
CA PRO A 250 -15.10 -12.53 9.81
C PRO A 250 -13.69 -13.12 9.65
N PRO A 251 -13.50 -14.39 9.20
CA PRO A 251 -12.16 -14.92 8.93
C PRO A 251 -11.43 -14.15 7.83
N PHE A 252 -12.13 -13.77 6.75
CA PHE A 252 -11.55 -12.94 5.69
C PHE A 252 -11.13 -11.57 6.24
N ALA A 253 -12.02 -10.87 6.96
CA ALA A 253 -11.74 -9.57 7.55
C ALA A 253 -10.54 -9.64 8.49
N LYS A 254 -10.47 -10.65 9.36
CA LYS A 254 -9.32 -10.86 10.25
C LYS A 254 -8.03 -11.07 9.46
N ARG A 255 -8.04 -11.91 8.40
CA ARG A 255 -6.87 -12.15 7.55
C ARG A 255 -6.33 -10.85 6.94
N ILE A 256 -7.21 -10.01 6.38
CA ILE A 256 -6.81 -8.72 5.78
C ILE A 256 -6.26 -7.76 6.83
N VAL A 257 -6.86 -7.70 8.03
CA VAL A 257 -6.37 -6.82 9.10
C VAL A 257 -5.03 -7.30 9.67
N ASP A 258 -4.87 -8.60 9.91
CA ASP A 258 -3.59 -9.19 10.31
C ASP A 258 -2.50 -8.87 9.27
N TRP A 259 -2.82 -9.02 7.98
CA TRP A 259 -1.90 -8.69 6.88
C TRP A 259 -1.46 -7.21 6.94
N LEU A 260 -2.42 -6.28 6.89
CA LEU A 260 -2.16 -4.83 6.85
C LEU A 260 -1.39 -4.31 8.07
N GLN A 261 -1.60 -4.90 9.24
CA GLN A 261 -1.02 -4.38 10.48
C GLN A 261 0.31 -5.02 10.87
N ASP A 262 0.53 -6.29 10.52
CA ASP A 262 1.63 -7.09 11.07
C ASP A 262 2.53 -7.72 10.03
N ALA A 263 2.08 -7.91 8.78
CA ALA A 263 2.81 -8.67 7.76
C ALA A 263 3.26 -7.83 6.56
N VAL A 264 2.68 -6.65 6.31
CA VAL A 264 3.04 -5.80 5.16
C VAL A 264 4.30 -4.96 5.46
N PRO A 265 5.41 -5.15 4.73
CA PRO A 265 6.62 -4.35 4.89
C PRO A 265 6.57 -3.07 4.03
N LEU A 266 5.43 -2.39 4.05
CA LEU A 266 5.21 -1.11 3.39
C LEU A 266 4.37 -0.19 4.28
N ARG A 267 4.64 1.11 4.23
CA ARG A 267 3.96 2.09 5.07
C ARG A 267 2.61 2.47 4.45
N ILE A 268 1.51 1.87 4.91
CA ILE A 268 0.17 2.34 4.54
C ILE A 268 -0.14 3.64 5.28
N LYS A 269 -0.21 4.78 4.59
CA LYS A 269 -0.39 6.09 5.20
C LYS A 269 -1.86 6.39 5.47
N ASN A 270 -2.73 6.15 4.49
CA ASN A 270 -4.17 6.36 4.59
C ASN A 270 -4.95 5.34 3.76
N ILE A 271 -6.15 5.00 4.23
CA ILE A 271 -7.14 4.20 3.52
C ILE A 271 -8.40 5.08 3.38
N HIS A 272 -8.67 5.51 2.16
CA HIS A 272 -9.77 6.39 1.83
C HIS A 272 -10.96 5.58 1.32
N ILE A 273 -12.10 5.70 2.00
CA ILE A 273 -13.35 5.07 1.58
C ILE A 273 -14.21 6.14 0.89
N VAL A 274 -14.51 5.92 -0.38
CA VAL A 274 -15.32 6.82 -1.21
C VAL A 274 -16.57 6.13 -1.73
N ASN A 275 -17.60 6.93 -1.98
CA ASN A 275 -18.90 6.51 -2.50
C ASN A 275 -19.61 5.41 -1.72
N GLN A 276 -19.26 5.20 -0.44
CA GLN A 276 -19.81 4.09 0.33
C GLN A 276 -21.30 4.27 0.66
N PRO A 277 -22.16 3.32 0.27
CA PRO A 277 -23.57 3.31 0.66
C PRO A 277 -23.74 2.89 2.12
N TYR A 278 -24.94 3.08 2.68
CA TYR A 278 -25.22 2.71 4.08
C TYR A 278 -24.93 1.23 4.38
N ILE A 279 -25.15 0.33 3.41
CA ILE A 279 -24.87 -1.11 3.54
C ILE A 279 -23.39 -1.42 3.81
N PHE A 280 -22.47 -0.53 3.43
CA PHE A 280 -21.04 -0.64 3.75
C PHE A 280 -20.77 -0.74 5.26
N ASN A 281 -21.65 -0.18 6.11
CA ASN A 281 -21.52 -0.30 7.56
C ASN A 281 -21.46 -1.76 8.03
N MET A 282 -22.12 -2.69 7.32
CA MET A 282 -22.02 -4.12 7.60
C MET A 282 -20.61 -4.65 7.32
N VAL A 283 -20.00 -4.27 6.19
CA VAL A 283 -18.60 -4.62 5.88
C VAL A 283 -17.69 -4.05 6.95
N PHE A 284 -17.79 -2.76 7.27
CA PHE A 284 -16.93 -2.15 8.29
C PHE A 284 -17.08 -2.79 9.67
N ALA A 285 -18.29 -3.20 10.05
CA ALA A 285 -18.54 -3.89 11.31
C ALA A 285 -17.81 -5.24 11.42
N LEU A 286 -17.51 -5.92 10.30
CA LEU A 286 -16.70 -7.14 10.28
C LEU A 286 -15.22 -6.86 10.53
N PHE A 287 -14.69 -5.74 10.01
CA PHE A 287 -13.27 -5.39 10.16
C PHE A 287 -12.97 -4.73 11.50
N LYS A 288 -13.89 -3.86 11.98
CA LYS A 288 -13.71 -3.01 13.16
C LYS A 288 -13.18 -3.73 14.41
N PRO A 289 -13.64 -4.93 14.79
CA PRO A 289 -13.15 -5.62 15.99
C PRO A 289 -11.66 -5.99 15.95
N PHE A 290 -11.07 -6.11 14.76
CA PHE A 290 -9.67 -6.51 14.59
C PHE A 290 -8.71 -5.31 14.45
N LEU A 291 -9.25 -4.11 14.21
CA LEU A 291 -8.46 -2.90 13.96
C LEU A 291 -7.84 -2.36 15.25
N ARG A 292 -6.50 -2.23 15.26
CA ARG A 292 -5.76 -1.47 16.25
C ARG A 292 -5.84 0.02 15.93
N GLU A 293 -5.66 0.86 16.95
CA GLU A 293 -5.86 2.31 16.84
C GLU A 293 -5.00 2.95 15.73
N LYS A 294 -3.79 2.44 15.52
CA LYS A 294 -2.89 2.89 14.44
C LYS A 294 -3.47 2.67 13.03
N LEU A 295 -4.11 1.54 12.75
CA LEU A 295 -4.72 1.30 11.43
C LEU A 295 -6.09 1.98 11.34
N LYS A 296 -6.87 1.90 12.41
CA LYS A 296 -8.20 2.54 12.50
C LYS A 296 -8.14 4.05 12.23
N SER A 297 -7.16 4.76 12.80
CA SER A 297 -6.95 6.20 12.57
C SER A 297 -6.52 6.54 11.13
N ARG A 298 -6.10 5.56 10.32
CA ARG A 298 -5.74 5.75 8.92
C ARG A 298 -6.93 5.60 7.98
N ILE A 299 -8.05 5.06 8.45
CA ILE A 299 -9.26 4.86 7.65
C ILE A 299 -10.09 6.14 7.69
N ILE A 300 -10.36 6.72 6.52
CA ILE A 300 -11.09 7.98 6.39
C ILE A 300 -12.29 7.77 5.47
N PHE A 301 -13.46 8.18 5.93
CA PHE A 301 -14.72 8.06 5.21
C PHE A 301 -15.08 9.38 4.55
N HIS A 302 -15.21 9.37 3.22
CA HIS A 302 -15.54 10.58 2.45
C HIS A 302 -16.97 10.57 1.93
N GLY A 303 -17.61 9.40 1.77
CA GLY A 303 -18.91 9.33 1.13
C GLY A 303 -18.81 9.88 -0.30
N LYS A 304 -19.69 10.80 -0.65
CA LYS A 304 -19.66 11.49 -1.96
C LYS A 304 -18.90 12.83 -1.93
N ASP A 305 -18.37 13.25 -0.78
CA ASP A 305 -17.69 14.54 -0.66
C ASP A 305 -16.25 14.47 -1.19
N ARG A 306 -16.05 14.97 -2.41
CA ARG A 306 -14.71 15.06 -3.03
C ARG A 306 -13.82 16.11 -2.36
N LYS A 307 -14.38 17.18 -1.79
CA LYS A 307 -13.57 18.18 -1.07
C LYS A 307 -12.91 17.54 0.15
N SER A 308 -13.62 16.65 0.85
CA SER A 308 -13.05 15.85 1.94
C SER A 308 -11.87 14.98 1.48
N LEU A 309 -11.98 14.32 0.33
CA LEU A 309 -10.86 13.54 -0.26
C LEU A 309 -9.68 14.45 -0.63
N HIS A 310 -9.96 15.61 -1.22
CA HIS A 310 -8.95 16.57 -1.69
C HIS A 310 -8.15 17.24 -0.57
N LYS A 311 -8.62 17.17 0.69
CA LYS A 311 -7.82 17.55 1.87
C LYS A 311 -6.60 16.65 2.07
N TYR A 312 -6.62 15.42 1.54
CA TYR A 312 -5.58 14.42 1.73
C TYR A 312 -4.79 14.10 0.47
N ILE A 313 -5.41 14.25 -0.70
CA ILE A 313 -4.81 13.92 -2.00
C ILE A 313 -5.05 15.07 -2.96
N SER A 314 -3.98 15.60 -3.55
CA SER A 314 -4.07 16.66 -4.55
C SER A 314 -4.95 16.22 -5.73
N PRO A 315 -5.88 17.08 -6.21
CA PRO A 315 -6.65 16.81 -7.43
C PRO A 315 -5.77 16.48 -8.64
N LYS A 316 -4.55 17.04 -8.71
CA LYS A 316 -3.56 16.75 -9.78
C LYS A 316 -3.12 15.30 -9.83
N SER A 317 -3.26 14.57 -8.72
CA SER A 317 -2.85 13.18 -8.59
C SER A 317 -4.01 12.19 -8.78
N LEU A 318 -5.24 12.68 -9.03
CA LEU A 318 -6.44 11.87 -9.10
C LEU A 318 -7.10 11.93 -10.49
N PRO A 319 -7.70 10.82 -10.95
CA PRO A 319 -8.58 10.82 -12.11
C PRO A 319 -9.81 11.73 -11.93
N GLU A 320 -10.42 12.14 -13.04
CA GLU A 320 -11.62 12.99 -13.06
C GLU A 320 -12.80 12.41 -12.27
N CYS A 321 -12.98 11.08 -12.28
CA CYS A 321 -14.06 10.42 -11.53
C CYS A 321 -13.95 10.59 -9.99
N TYR A 322 -12.77 10.99 -9.50
CA TYR A 322 -12.51 11.37 -8.11
C TYR A 322 -12.39 12.88 -7.92
N GLY A 323 -12.88 13.66 -8.87
CA GLY A 323 -12.81 15.13 -8.87
C GLY A 323 -11.40 15.67 -9.12
N GLY A 324 -10.51 14.86 -9.68
CA GLY A 324 -9.16 15.27 -10.02
C GLY A 324 -9.02 15.77 -11.46
N ASN A 325 -7.79 16.07 -11.85
CA ASN A 325 -7.41 16.55 -13.18
C ASN A 325 -6.07 15.94 -13.63
N LEU A 326 -5.81 14.69 -13.24
CA LEU A 326 -4.64 13.93 -13.68
C LEU A 326 -4.61 13.84 -15.22
N GLN A 327 -3.48 14.25 -15.81
CA GLN A 327 -3.27 14.33 -17.26
C GLN A 327 -2.52 13.10 -17.84
N ILE A 328 -2.39 12.03 -17.07
CA ILE A 328 -1.71 10.79 -17.49
C ILE A 328 -2.75 9.80 -17.98
N PRO A 329 -2.49 9.03 -19.07
CA PRO A 329 -3.41 8.01 -19.54
C PRO A 329 -3.75 6.99 -18.45
N ARG A 330 -5.02 6.57 -18.41
CA ARG A 330 -5.47 5.53 -17.49
C ARG A 330 -4.86 4.19 -17.91
N VAL A 331 -4.00 3.65 -17.07
CA VAL A 331 -3.44 2.31 -17.24
C VAL A 331 -4.47 1.26 -16.84
N THR A 332 -4.75 0.35 -17.75
CA THR A 332 -5.68 -0.76 -17.53
C THR A 332 -5.01 -1.87 -16.72
N GLY A 333 -5.82 -2.70 -16.06
CA GLY A 333 -5.37 -3.91 -15.40
C GLY A 333 -4.64 -4.85 -16.35
N LYS A 334 -5.04 -4.95 -17.62
CA LYS A 334 -4.32 -5.75 -18.63
C LYS A 334 -2.90 -5.23 -18.90
N GLN A 335 -2.72 -3.91 -18.99
CA GLN A 335 -1.39 -3.31 -19.17
C GLN A 335 -0.53 -3.48 -17.92
N TRP A 336 -1.12 -3.35 -16.72
CA TRP A 336 -0.42 -3.66 -15.48
C TRP A 336 -0.03 -5.14 -15.40
N LEU A 337 -0.91 -6.06 -15.80
CA LEU A 337 -0.62 -7.49 -15.86
C LEU A 337 0.53 -7.77 -16.81
N GLU A 338 0.52 -7.19 -18.01
CA GLU A 338 1.60 -7.32 -18.99
C GLU A 338 2.94 -6.90 -18.39
N LEU A 339 3.00 -5.77 -17.67
CA LEU A 339 4.22 -5.30 -17.02
C LEU A 339 4.66 -6.26 -15.91
N LEU A 340 3.72 -6.67 -15.06
CA LEU A 340 4.00 -7.54 -13.93
C LEU A 340 4.44 -8.94 -14.38
N MET A 341 3.92 -9.46 -15.49
CA MET A 341 4.34 -10.74 -16.06
C MET A 341 5.80 -10.74 -16.52
N MET A 342 6.36 -9.58 -16.89
CA MET A 342 7.80 -9.47 -17.15
C MET A 342 8.64 -9.70 -15.88
N CYS A 343 8.05 -9.52 -14.70
CA CYS A 343 8.64 -9.81 -13.39
C CYS A 343 8.32 -11.22 -12.86
N ASP A 344 7.70 -12.12 -13.63
CA ASP A 344 7.27 -13.43 -13.12
C ASP A 344 8.38 -14.21 -12.39
N LYS A 345 9.61 -14.17 -12.93
CA LYS A 345 10.79 -14.80 -12.30
C LYS A 345 11.11 -14.21 -10.93
N GLU A 346 10.92 -12.91 -10.74
CA GLU A 346 11.08 -12.25 -9.45
C GLU A 346 10.03 -12.77 -8.46
N PHE A 347 8.77 -12.91 -8.89
CA PHE A 347 7.72 -13.48 -8.05
C PHE A 347 8.00 -14.95 -7.67
N ASP A 348 8.51 -15.75 -8.61
CA ASP A 348 8.97 -17.11 -8.33
C ASP A 348 10.11 -17.11 -7.28
N ALA A 349 11.07 -16.18 -7.39
CA ALA A 349 12.15 -16.02 -6.41
C ALA A 349 11.62 -15.61 -5.03
N ILE A 350 10.74 -14.61 -4.94
CA ILE A 350 10.07 -14.16 -3.70
C ILE A 350 9.32 -15.31 -3.01
N ASN A 351 8.70 -16.19 -3.79
CA ASN A 351 7.98 -17.36 -3.26
C ASN A 351 8.89 -18.52 -2.87
N SER A 352 10.16 -18.52 -3.28
CA SER A 352 11.15 -19.54 -2.91
C SER A 352 11.72 -19.36 -1.50
N TYR A 353 11.41 -18.25 -0.84
CA TYR A 353 11.85 -17.89 0.51
C TYR A 353 10.72 -18.03 1.54
N GLY A 354 11.10 -18.27 2.79
CA GLY A 354 10.20 -18.42 3.93
C GLY A 354 10.52 -19.62 4.80
N TYR A 355 9.58 -19.94 5.69
CA TYR A 355 9.64 -21.13 6.51
C TYR A 355 9.27 -22.40 5.71
N PRO A 356 9.73 -23.59 6.12
CA PRO A 356 9.37 -24.84 5.47
C PRO A 356 7.85 -25.04 5.49
N LYS A 357 7.29 -25.70 4.47
CA LYS A 357 5.88 -26.07 4.50
C LYS A 357 5.65 -27.08 5.64
N LYS A 358 4.61 -26.87 6.44
CA LYS A 358 4.22 -27.77 7.54
C LYS A 358 3.45 -28.97 7.03
#